data_AF-A0A0C3DQJ4-F1
#
_entry.id   AF-A0A0C3DQJ4-F1
#
_cell.length_a   1.000
_cell.length_b   1.000
_cell.length_c   1.000
_cell.angle_alpha   90.00
_cell.angle_beta   90.00
_cell.angle_gamma   90.00
#
_symmetry.space_group_name_H-M   'P 1'
#
loop_
_entity.id
_entity.type
_entity.pdbx_description
1 polymer ?
#
loop_
_entity_poly.entity_id
_entity_poly.type
_entity_poly.pdbx_seq_one_letter_code
_entity_poly.pdbx_strand_id
1 'polypeptide(L)'
;DIVKWCLFLDRHEEHNKDGITYSTFGPILKQKGFFRLSQLMSSWVRPEALQSWLSIEIGVAILILEYARQDLEAVRAGRCLPLDT
;
A
#
# COMPACT_ATOMS: atom_id res chain seq x y z
N ASP A 1 0.98 -0.17 -10.32
CA ASP A 1 1.11 1.29 -10.08
C ASP A 1 0.69 1.57 -8.64
N ILE A 2 1.42 2.41 -7.89
CA ILE A 2 1.15 2.61 -6.45
C ILE A 2 -0.20 3.27 -6.18
N VAL A 3 -0.64 4.19 -7.06
CA VAL A 3 -1.90 4.94 -6.88
C VAL A 3 -3.06 3.99 -7.12
N LYS A 4 -2.99 3.21 -8.21
CA LYS A 4 -3.96 2.15 -8.47
C LYS A 4 -4.03 1.13 -7.34
N TRP A 5 -2.89 0.76 -6.77
CA TRP A 5 -2.84 -0.18 -5.64
C TRP A 5 -3.54 0.37 -4.40
N CYS A 6 -3.28 1.62 -4.02
CA CYS A 6 -3.99 2.28 -2.92
C CYS A 6 -5.52 2.35 -3.17
N LEU A 7 -5.95 2.63 -4.40
CA LEU A 7 -7.38 2.60 -4.77
C LEU A 7 -7.98 1.19 -4.69
N PHE A 8 -7.20 0.16 -5.02
CA PHE A 8 -7.64 -1.23 -4.89
C PHE A 8 -7.86 -1.63 -3.43
N LEU A 9 -7.01 -1.18 -2.51
CA LEU A 9 -7.19 -1.46 -1.08
C LEU A 9 -8.55 -0.95 -0.55
N ASP A 10 -9.04 0.20 -1.01
CA ASP A 10 -10.35 0.73 -0.63
C ASP A 10 -11.52 -0.16 -1.09
N ARG A 11 -11.33 -0.89 -2.18
CA ARG A 11 -12.35 -1.77 -2.78
C ARG A 11 -12.29 -3.19 -2.22
N HIS A 12 -11.26 -3.53 -1.47
CA HIS A 12 -11.05 -4.88 -0.97
C HIS A 12 -11.83 -5.08 0.34
N GLU A 13 -12.83 -5.97 0.33
CA GLU A 13 -13.76 -6.19 1.43
C GLU A 13 -13.09 -6.56 2.76
N GLU A 14 -11.91 -7.19 2.72
CA GLU A 14 -11.15 -7.54 3.92
C GLU A 14 -10.29 -6.38 4.45
N HIS A 15 -9.84 -5.46 3.60
CA HIS A 15 -8.90 -4.39 3.97
C HIS A 15 -9.60 -3.09 4.37
N ASN A 16 -10.84 -2.87 3.92
CA ASN A 16 -11.62 -1.67 4.22
C ASN A 16 -12.56 -1.84 5.45
N LYS A 17 -12.32 -2.84 6.31
CA LYS A 17 -13.14 -3.03 7.52
C LYS A 17 -12.89 -1.97 8.59
N ASP A 18 -11.72 -1.34 8.55
CA ASP A 18 -11.27 -0.40 9.58
C ASP A 18 -11.63 1.07 9.26
N GLY A 19 -12.34 1.32 8.15
CA GLY A 19 -12.77 2.67 7.73
C GLY A 19 -11.63 3.56 7.23
N ILE A 20 -10.51 2.96 6.83
CA ILE A 20 -9.32 3.66 6.33
C ILE A 20 -9.42 3.85 4.82
N THR A 21 -9.34 5.10 4.36
CA THR A 21 -9.34 5.45 2.93
C THR A 21 -7.91 5.51 2.38
N TYR A 22 -7.39 4.37 1.96
CA TYR A 22 -6.04 4.19 1.41
C TYR A 22 -5.78 4.96 0.11
N SER A 23 -6.79 5.20 -0.73
CA SER A 23 -6.62 5.95 -1.99
C SER A 23 -6.00 7.35 -1.78
N THR A 24 -6.17 7.94 -0.60
CA THR A 24 -5.56 9.23 -0.24
C THR A 24 -4.03 9.18 -0.17
N PHE A 25 -3.45 8.00 0.13
CA PHE A 25 -2.01 7.83 0.32
C PHE A 25 -1.25 7.66 -1.00
N GLY A 26 -1.91 7.14 -2.04
CA GLY A 26 -1.28 6.86 -3.34
C GLY A 26 -0.58 8.08 -3.96
N PRO A 27 -1.24 9.24 -4.10
CA PRO A 27 -0.61 10.47 -4.60
C PRO A 27 0.58 10.94 -3.74
N ILE A 28 0.48 10.83 -2.42
CA ILE A 28 1.56 11.22 -1.48
C ILE A 28 2.79 10.33 -1.67
N LEU A 29 2.58 9.02 -1.78
CA LEU A 29 3.64 8.05 -2.06
C LEU A 29 4.30 8.33 -3.42
N LYS A 30 3.50 8.62 -4.45
CA LYS A 30 4.01 8.98 -5.77
C LYS A 30 4.84 10.25 -5.76
N GLN A 31 4.42 11.28 -5.01
CA GLN A 31 5.20 12.51 -4.82
C GLN A 31 6.55 12.25 -4.14
N LYS A 32 6.63 11.24 -3.28
CA LYS A 32 7.86 10.77 -2.62
C LYS A 32 8.71 9.82 -3.47
N GLY A 33 8.34 9.56 -4.73
CA GLY A 33 9.11 8.71 -5.65
C GLY A 33 8.81 7.22 -5.58
N PHE A 34 7.75 6.82 -4.85
CA PHE A 34 7.24 5.46 -4.90
C PHE A 34 6.30 5.33 -6.09
N PHE A 35 6.68 4.55 -7.09
CA PHE A 35 5.88 4.27 -8.29
C PHE A 35 5.31 2.84 -8.29
N ARG A 36 6.00 1.92 -7.61
CA ARG A 36 5.72 0.48 -7.61
C ARG A 36 5.62 -0.05 -6.18
N LEU A 37 4.75 -1.04 -6.00
CA LEU A 37 4.55 -1.72 -4.71
C LEU A 37 5.85 -2.30 -4.16
N SER A 38 6.70 -2.86 -5.03
CA SER A 38 7.98 -3.44 -4.64
C SER A 38 8.95 -2.45 -3.97
N GLN A 39 8.79 -1.13 -4.18
CA GLN A 39 9.61 -0.12 -3.52
C GLN A 39 9.25 0.04 -2.04
N LEU A 40 8.00 -0.21 -1.65
CA LEU A 40 7.59 -0.23 -0.24
C LEU A 40 8.21 -1.42 0.52
N MET A 41 8.50 -2.51 -0.19
CA MET A 41 9.15 -3.70 0.38
C MET A 41 10.69 -3.62 0.40
N SER A 42 11.24 -2.43 0.17
CA SER A 42 12.65 -2.20 0.36
C SER A 42 12.99 -2.28 1.85
N SER A 43 14.14 -2.88 2.20
CA SER A 43 14.64 -2.94 3.59
C SER A 43 14.85 -1.56 4.22
N TRP A 44 14.84 -0.50 3.42
CA TRP A 44 14.97 0.89 3.85
C TRP A 44 13.65 1.52 4.29
N VAL A 45 12.50 0.95 3.93
CA VAL A 45 11.19 1.46 4.31
C VAL A 45 10.78 0.84 5.64
N ARG A 46 10.80 1.66 6.69
CA ARG A 46 10.35 1.26 8.03
C ARG A 46 8.94 1.81 8.31
N PRO A 47 8.14 1.13 9.15
CA PRO A 47 6.82 1.62 9.53
C PRO A 47 6.83 3.07 10.04
N GLU A 48 7.82 3.48 10.82
CA GLU A 48 7.92 4.84 11.38
C GLU A 48 8.17 5.90 10.30
N ALA A 49 8.92 5.55 9.25
CA ALA A 49 9.12 6.44 8.12
C ALA A 49 7.81 6.63 7.34
N LEU A 50 7.09 5.52 7.09
CA LEU A 50 5.81 5.54 6.43
C LEU A 50 4.75 6.31 7.24
N GLN A 51 4.76 6.13 8.56
CA GLN A 51 3.94 6.87 9.51
C GLN A 51 4.16 8.38 9.36
N SER A 52 5.42 8.83 9.36
CA SER A 52 5.77 10.24 9.20
C SER A 52 5.38 10.78 7.83
N TRP A 53 5.56 9.99 6.77
CA TRP A 53 5.28 10.39 5.39
C TRP A 53 3.80 10.58 5.09
N LEU A 54 2.94 9.75 5.70
CA LEU A 54 1.52 9.74 5.46
C LEU A 54 0.72 10.41 6.58
N SER A 55 1.37 10.80 7.69
CA SER A 55 0.74 11.39 8.87
C SER A 55 -0.40 10.50 9.43
N ILE A 56 -0.10 9.21 9.60
CA ILE A 56 -1.04 8.17 10.06
C ILE A 56 -0.61 7.57 11.41
N GLU A 57 -1.43 6.73 12.04
CA GLU A 57 -0.99 5.93 13.18
C GLU A 57 0.00 4.84 12.75
N ILE A 58 0.89 4.45 13.67
CA ILE A 58 1.88 3.40 13.42
C ILE A 58 1.25 2.05 13.04
N GLY A 59 0.08 1.73 13.60
CA GLY A 59 -0.67 0.52 13.25
C GLY A 59 -1.12 0.52 11.78
N VAL A 60 -1.59 1.66 11.27
CA VAL A 60 -1.96 1.81 9.86
C VAL A 60 -0.74 1.70 8.96
N ALA A 61 0.39 2.27 9.36
CA ALA A 61 1.64 2.12 8.61
C ALA A 61 2.09 0.65 8.52
N ILE A 62 1.96 -0.11 9.62
CA ILE A 62 2.25 -1.55 9.63
C ILE A 62 1.30 -2.29 8.68
N LEU A 63 -0.02 -2.02 8.75
CA LEU A 63 -1.01 -2.65 7.86
C LEU A 63 -0.71 -2.40 6.37
N ILE A 64 -0.36 -1.17 6.00
CA ILE A 64 0.02 -0.85 4.61
C ILE A 64 1.21 -1.70 4.15
N LEU A 65 2.22 -1.89 5.01
CA LEU A 65 3.38 -2.74 4.67
C LEU A 65 3.02 -4.22 4.61
N GLU A 66 2.13 -4.71 5.48
CA GLU A 66 1.65 -6.09 5.44
C GLU A 66 0.86 -6.38 4.16
N TYR A 67 -0.08 -5.52 3.78
CA TYR A 67 -0.81 -5.65 2.52
C TYR A 67 0.12 -5.58 1.32
N ALA A 68 1.09 -4.65 1.33
CA ALA A 68 2.07 -4.55 0.26
C ALA A 68 2.90 -5.83 0.11
N ARG A 69 3.22 -6.51 1.22
CA ARG A 69 3.92 -7.79 1.21
C ARG A 69 3.04 -8.90 0.61
N GLN A 70 1.82 -9.06 1.12
CA GLN A 70 0.88 -10.09 0.69
C GLN A 70 0.56 -9.96 -0.80
N ASP A 71 0.27 -8.76 -1.26
CA ASP A 71 -0.05 -8.47 -2.66
C ASP A 71 1.16 -8.68 -3.58
N LEU A 72 2.37 -8.30 -3.14
CA LEU A 72 3.58 -8.55 -3.91
C LEU A 72 3.89 -10.05 -4.01
N GLU A 73 3.69 -10.82 -2.93
CA GLU A 73 3.81 -12.28 -2.94
C GLU A 73 2.76 -12.92 -3.88
N ALA A 74 1.53 -12.41 -3.90
CA ALA A 74 0.50 -12.85 -4.83
C ALA A 74 0.88 -12.59 -6.30
N VAL A 75 1.37 -11.38 -6.61
CA VAL A 75 1.86 -11.05 -7.97
C VAL A 75 3.02 -11.95 -8.38
N ARG A 76 3.97 -12.21 -7.47
CA ARG A 76 5.10 -13.12 -7.72
C ARG A 76 4.66 -14.57 -7.94
N ALA A 77 3.57 -14.98 -7.31
CA ALA A 77 2.94 -16.29 -7.53
C ALA A 77 2.10 -16.35 -8.83
N GLY A 78 2.08 -15.28 -9.64
CA GLY A 78 1.33 -15.23 -10.90
C GLY A 78 -0.15 -14.88 -10.73
N ARG A 79 -0.60 -14.46 -9.54
CA ARG A 79 -1.96 -13.95 -9.35
C ARG A 79 -2.02 -12.48 -9.78
N CYS A 80 -2.94 -12.15 -10.68
CA CYS A 80 -3.22 -10.76 -11.02
C CYS A 80 -4.02 -10.11 -9.89
N LEU A 81 -3.49 -9.01 -9.36
CA LEU A 81 -4.32 -8.07 -8.60
C LEU A 81 -5.30 -7.43 -9.59
N PRO A 82 -6.59 -7.24 -9.24
CA PRO A 82 -7.57 -6.58 -10.11
C PRO A 82 -7.32 -5.06 -10.14
N LEU A 83 -6.13 -4.66 -10.59
CA LEU A 83 -5.70 -3.27 -10.75
C LEU A 83 -6.07 -2.70 -12.14
N ASP A 84 -6.61 -3.54 -13.03
CA ASP A 84 -6.83 -3.23 -14.45
C ASP A 84 -8.29 -3.38 -14.91
N THR A 85 -9.26 -3.41 -14.00
CA THR A 85 -10.70 -3.24 -14.30
C THR A 85 -11.20 -1.86 -13.90
#